data_AF-A0A9C7UKT1-F1
#
_entry.id   AF-A0A9C7UKT1-F1
#
_cell.length_a   1.000
_cell.length_b   1.000
_cell.length_c   1.000
_cell.angle_alpha   90.00
_cell.angle_beta   90.00
_cell.angle_gamma   90.00
#
_symmetry.space_group_name_H-M   'P 1'
#
loop_
_entity.id
_entity.type
_entity.pdbx_description
1 polymer ?
#
loop_
_entity_poly.entity_id
_entity_poly.type
_entity_poly.pdbx_seq_one_letter_code
_entity_poly.pdbx_strand_id
1 'polypeptide(L)'
;MQDLDAWFSSQTAPPRTVSADDLELAHTGEKLYRGGDSEMSVPACMGCHGPAGFGIPPNYPRLTGPWSTYLEDSFWRSKRARASPIMGPLAFRLSAEQIKTLAVYMSALQ
;
A
#
# COMPACT_ATOMS: atom_id res chain seq x y z
N MET A 1 -0.99 5.65 25.95
CA MET A 1 -0.82 5.18 24.55
C MET A 1 -0.41 6.33 23.62
N GLN A 2 -0.91 7.56 23.80
CA GLN A 2 -0.53 8.73 23.00
C GLN A 2 0.99 9.00 22.94
N ASP A 3 1.71 8.77 24.04
CA ASP A 3 3.17 8.98 24.07
C ASP A 3 3.93 8.00 23.15
N LEU A 4 3.42 6.77 22.99
CA LEU A 4 4.03 5.78 22.10
C LEU A 4 3.76 6.13 20.63
N ASP A 5 2.54 6.56 20.31
CA ASP A 5 2.16 6.97 18.96
C ASP A 5 2.97 8.19 18.51
N ALA A 6 3.15 9.17 19.40
CA ALA A 6 3.97 10.35 19.16
C ALA A 6 5.45 9.97 18.95
N TRP A 7 5.99 9.07 19.77
CA TRP A 7 7.37 8.61 19.64
C TRP A 7 7.60 7.89 18.30
N PHE A 8 6.78 6.90 17.93
CA PHE A 8 6.94 6.18 16.67
C PHE A 8 6.71 7.06 15.44
N SER A 9 5.82 8.05 15.52
CA SER A 9 5.60 9.02 14.43
C SER A 9 6.80 9.94 14.20
N SER A 10 7.64 10.16 15.23
CA SER A 10 8.86 10.96 15.11
C SER A 10 10.05 10.20 14.49
N GLN A 11 9.95 8.87 14.36
CA GLN A 11 11.03 8.05 13.84
C GLN A 11 11.14 8.17 12.32
N THR A 12 12.37 8.21 11.82
CA THR A 12 12.64 8.19 10.37
C THR A 12 12.94 6.77 9.93
N ALA A 13 12.11 6.21 9.05
CA ALA A 13 12.39 4.93 8.41
C ALA A 13 13.44 5.11 7.29
N PRO A 14 14.44 4.22 7.17
CA PRO A 14 15.38 4.28 6.06
C PRO A 14 14.65 4.03 4.73
N PRO A 15 15.05 4.69 3.64
CA PRO A 15 14.49 4.44 2.32
C PRO A 15 14.75 2.99 1.92
N ARG A 16 13.78 2.38 1.24
CA ARG A 16 13.89 1.02 0.71
C ARG A 16 13.91 1.05 -0.79
N THR A 17 14.63 0.11 -1.37
CA THR A 17 14.81 -0.05 -2.80
C THR A 17 14.22 -1.37 -3.25
N VAL A 18 13.67 -1.39 -4.46
CA VAL A 18 13.26 -2.61 -5.15
C VAL A 18 14.49 -3.35 -5.67
N SER A 19 14.47 -4.67 -5.64
CA SER A 19 15.54 -5.49 -6.25
C SER A 19 15.51 -5.36 -7.78
N ALA A 20 16.61 -5.67 -8.47
CA ALA A 20 16.62 -5.65 -9.93
C ALA A 20 15.57 -6.60 -10.53
N ASP A 21 15.37 -7.75 -9.89
CA ASP A 21 14.42 -8.79 -10.32
C ASP A 21 12.95 -8.35 -10.14
N ASP A 22 12.69 -7.41 -9.24
CA ASP A 22 11.35 -6.92 -8.91
C ASP A 22 10.99 -5.60 -9.64
N LEU A 23 11.87 -5.05 -10.47
CA LEU A 23 11.64 -3.77 -11.16
C LEU A 23 10.37 -3.78 -12.04
N GLU A 24 10.16 -4.85 -12.80
CA GLU A 24 8.97 -4.98 -13.64
C GLU A 24 7.68 -5.10 -12.81
N LEU A 25 7.76 -5.77 -11.66
CA LEU A 25 6.65 -5.84 -10.71
C LEU A 25 6.34 -4.45 -10.13
N ALA A 26 7.38 -3.66 -9.82
CA ALA A 26 7.22 -2.29 -9.33
C ALA A 26 6.60 -1.37 -10.39
N HIS A 27 7.01 -1.47 -11.66
CA HIS A 27 6.40 -0.70 -12.75
C HIS A 27 4.93 -1.06 -12.98
N THR A 28 4.59 -2.34 -12.85
CA THR A 28 3.19 -2.79 -12.92
C THR A 28 2.40 -2.26 -11.72
N GLY A 29 2.97 -2.34 -10.53
CA GLY A 29 2.40 -1.79 -9.30
C GLY A 29 2.19 -0.28 -9.37
N GLU A 30 3.11 0.46 -9.97
CA GLU A 30 3.01 1.91 -10.17
C GLU A 30 1.77 2.28 -10.99
N LYS A 31 1.56 1.59 -12.12
CA LYS A 31 0.41 1.84 -13.00
C LYS A 31 -0.90 1.66 -12.23
N LEU A 32 -1.01 0.59 -11.46
CA LEU A 32 -2.21 0.32 -10.67
C LEU A 32 -2.35 1.29 -9.49
N TYR A 33 -1.24 1.66 -8.84
CA TYR A 33 -1.24 2.62 -7.73
C TYR A 33 -1.72 4.02 -8.16
N ARG A 34 -1.24 4.48 -9.32
CA ARG A 34 -1.49 5.82 -9.85
C ARG A 34 -2.77 5.91 -10.67
N GLY A 35 -3.09 4.86 -11.43
CA GLY A 35 -4.21 4.84 -12.37
C GLY A 35 -5.46 4.12 -11.84
N GLY A 36 -5.29 3.20 -10.90
CA GLY A 36 -6.35 2.25 -10.58
C GLY A 36 -6.64 1.32 -11.76
N ASP A 37 -7.80 0.69 -11.72
CA ASP A 37 -8.32 -0.17 -12.78
C ASP A 37 -9.85 -0.05 -12.81
N SER A 38 -10.37 0.52 -13.88
CA SER A 38 -11.81 0.73 -14.06
C SER A 38 -12.58 -0.58 -14.30
N GLU A 39 -11.97 -1.56 -14.98
CA GLU A 39 -12.61 -2.84 -15.26
C GLU A 39 -12.83 -3.61 -13.95
N MET A 40 -11.86 -3.54 -13.04
CA MET A 40 -11.95 -4.09 -11.71
C MET A 40 -12.68 -3.19 -10.71
N SER A 41 -13.11 -1.98 -11.10
CA SER A 41 -13.67 -0.99 -10.17
C SER A 41 -12.78 -0.72 -8.95
N VAL A 42 -11.47 -0.61 -9.19
CA VAL A 42 -10.45 -0.25 -8.20
C VAL A 42 -9.99 1.18 -8.51
N PRO A 43 -10.30 2.17 -7.67
CA PRO A 43 -9.77 3.52 -7.87
C PRO A 43 -8.26 3.54 -7.63
N ALA A 44 -7.59 4.56 -8.16
CA ALA A 44 -6.18 4.79 -7.90
C ALA A 44 -5.89 4.85 -6.40
N CYS A 45 -4.93 4.06 -5.93
CA CYS A 45 -4.53 4.02 -4.52
C CYS A 45 -4.05 5.39 -4.02
N MET A 46 -3.37 6.14 -4.90
CA MET A 46 -2.88 7.49 -4.59
C MET A 46 -4.00 8.49 -4.27
N GLY A 47 -5.24 8.24 -4.69
CA GLY A 47 -6.37 9.11 -4.40
C GLY A 47 -6.68 9.22 -2.91
N CYS A 48 -6.40 8.16 -2.15
CA CYS A 48 -6.59 8.13 -0.70
C CYS A 48 -5.26 8.15 0.06
N HIS A 49 -4.23 7.49 -0.46
CA HIS A 49 -2.94 7.34 0.22
C HIS A 49 -1.88 8.37 -0.21
N GLY A 50 -2.23 9.29 -1.13
CA GLY A 50 -1.34 10.31 -1.67
C GLY A 50 -0.38 9.77 -2.74
N PRO A 51 0.18 10.62 -3.61
CA PRO A 51 1.08 10.20 -4.69
C PRO A 51 2.36 9.53 -4.19
N ALA A 52 2.86 9.98 -3.04
CA ALA A 52 4.04 9.46 -2.37
C ALA A 52 3.70 8.47 -1.24
N GLY A 53 2.44 8.04 -1.08
CA GLY A 53 2.08 7.04 -0.07
C GLY A 53 2.14 7.51 1.40
N PHE A 54 2.24 8.81 1.68
CA PHE A 54 2.23 9.32 3.05
C PHE A 54 0.88 9.19 3.76
N GLY A 55 -0.20 8.99 3.01
CA GLY A 55 -1.55 8.95 3.55
C GLY A 55 -2.03 10.31 4.09
N ILE A 56 -3.19 10.29 4.71
CA ILE A 56 -3.80 11.41 5.43
C ILE A 56 -4.28 10.85 6.78
N PRO A 57 -3.39 10.81 7.80
CA PRO A 57 -3.74 10.28 9.11
C PRO A 57 -4.86 11.10 9.78
N PRO A 58 -5.73 10.47 10.61
CA PRO A 58 -5.70 9.05 10.97
C PRO A 58 -6.46 8.13 9.99
N ASN A 59 -7.17 8.71 9.01
CA ASN A 59 -8.14 7.96 8.19
C ASN A 59 -7.47 7.11 7.09
N TYR A 60 -6.40 7.64 6.49
CA TYR A 60 -5.67 6.97 5.42
C TYR A 60 -4.23 6.76 5.86
N PRO A 61 -3.84 5.52 6.21
CA PRO A 61 -2.52 5.27 6.75
C PRO A 61 -1.43 5.49 5.70
N ARG A 62 -0.24 5.79 6.20
CA ARG A 62 1.01 5.79 5.43
C ARG A 62 1.28 4.38 4.91
N LEU A 63 1.58 4.29 3.62
CA LEU A 63 1.99 3.05 2.93
C LEU A 63 3.49 2.96 2.71
N THR A 64 4.24 4.05 2.88
CA THR A 64 5.71 4.06 2.69
C THR A 64 6.44 3.57 3.93
N GLY A 65 7.46 2.73 3.71
CA GLY A 65 8.35 2.24 4.78
C GLY A 65 8.11 0.81 5.28
N PRO A 66 6.91 0.20 5.21
CA PRO A 66 6.75 -1.23 5.51
C PRO A 66 7.39 -2.15 4.47
N TRP A 67 7.57 -3.42 4.84
CA TRP A 67 8.10 -4.44 3.93
C TRP A 67 7.02 -4.84 2.93
N SER A 68 7.38 -5.21 1.71
CA SER A 68 6.42 -5.71 0.72
C SER A 68 5.59 -6.86 1.33
N THR A 69 6.23 -7.80 2.03
CA THR A 69 5.56 -8.90 2.74
C THR A 69 4.52 -8.43 3.77
N TYR A 70 4.78 -7.33 4.48
CA TYR A 70 3.82 -6.75 5.42
C TYR A 70 2.63 -6.12 4.70
N LEU A 71 2.88 -5.43 3.58
CA LEU A 71 1.82 -4.83 2.77
C LEU A 71 0.94 -5.91 2.14
N GLU A 72 1.53 -6.99 1.63
CA GLU A 72 0.80 -8.16 1.14
C GLU A 72 -0.09 -8.76 2.22
N ASP A 73 0.45 -9.01 3.43
CA ASP A 73 -0.33 -9.53 4.56
C ASP A 73 -1.49 -8.59 4.93
N SER A 74 -1.26 -7.28 4.88
CA SER A 74 -2.29 -6.26 5.13
C SER A 74 -3.43 -6.31 4.11
N PHE A 75 -3.12 -6.53 2.82
CA PHE A 75 -4.13 -6.76 1.79
C PHE A 75 -4.91 -8.06 2.03
N TRP A 76 -4.21 -9.15 2.37
CA TRP A 76 -4.86 -10.44 2.63
C TRP A 76 -5.78 -10.38 3.85
N ARG A 77 -5.38 -9.69 4.92
CA ARG A 77 -6.23 -9.41 6.08
C ARG A 77 -7.46 -8.59 5.69
N SER A 78 -7.26 -7.53 4.92
CA SER A 78 -8.37 -6.70 4.42
C SER A 78 -9.36 -7.51 3.60
N LYS A 79 -8.86 -8.43 2.75
CA LYS A 79 -9.68 -9.32 1.92
C LYS A 79 -10.47 -10.35 2.73
N ARG A 80 -9.85 -10.99 3.73
CA ARG A 80 -10.47 -12.05 4.54
C ARG A 80 -11.45 -11.52 5.58
N ALA A 81 -11.06 -10.47 6.30
CA ALA A 81 -11.84 -9.97 7.43
C ALA A 81 -12.80 -8.84 7.03
N ARG A 82 -12.75 -8.35 5.77
CA ARG A 82 -13.29 -7.03 5.40
C ARG A 82 -12.97 -6.01 6.49
N ALA A 83 -11.73 -6.06 6.98
CA ALA A 83 -11.30 -5.41 8.23
C ALA A 83 -11.55 -3.90 8.22
N SER A 84 -11.61 -3.31 7.02
CA SER A 84 -12.02 -1.94 6.78
C SER A 84 -13.23 -1.92 5.84
N PRO A 85 -14.26 -1.11 6.13
CA PRO A 85 -15.39 -0.91 5.23
C PRO A 85 -14.96 -0.35 3.86
N ILE A 86 -13.81 0.33 3.80
CA ILE A 86 -13.25 0.91 2.58
C ILE A 86 -12.28 -0.07 1.90
N MET A 87 -11.23 -0.51 2.60
CA MET A 87 -10.19 -1.34 1.98
C MET A 87 -10.60 -2.80 1.77
N GLY A 88 -11.59 -3.31 2.50
CA GLY A 88 -12.09 -4.68 2.34
C GLY A 88 -12.61 -4.96 0.93
N PRO A 89 -13.59 -4.19 0.42
CA PRO A 89 -14.07 -4.31 -0.96
C PRO A 89 -12.99 -4.09 -2.01
N LEU A 90 -12.07 -3.15 -1.80
CA LEU A 90 -10.97 -2.89 -2.75
C LEU A 90 -10.01 -4.07 -2.83
N ALA A 91 -9.52 -4.56 -1.68
CA ALA A 91 -8.65 -5.73 -1.60
C ALA A 91 -9.31 -7.01 -2.14
N PHE A 92 -10.64 -7.11 -2.03
CA PHE A 92 -11.38 -8.24 -2.57
C PHE A 92 -11.30 -8.34 -4.10
N ARG A 93 -11.27 -7.20 -4.81
CA ARG A 93 -11.24 -7.15 -6.27
C ARG A 93 -9.85 -7.41 -6.86
N LEU A 94 -8.79 -7.24 -6.07
CA LEU A 94 -7.42 -7.48 -6.50
C LEU A 94 -7.07 -8.97 -6.57
N SER A 95 -6.32 -9.35 -7.59
CA SER A 95 -5.69 -10.67 -7.72
C SER A 95 -4.46 -10.80 -6.80
N ALA A 96 -3.98 -12.03 -6.60
CA ALA A 96 -2.77 -12.27 -5.82
C ALA A 96 -1.53 -11.57 -6.43
N GLU A 97 -1.45 -11.57 -7.76
CA GLU A 97 -0.36 -10.93 -8.50
C GLU A 97 -0.41 -9.40 -8.40
N GLN A 98 -1.61 -8.82 -8.44
CA GLN A 98 -1.80 -7.38 -8.24
C GLN A 98 -1.46 -6.95 -6.82
N ILE A 99 -1.79 -7.77 -5.81
CA ILE A 99 -1.38 -7.51 -4.43
C ILE A 99 0.15 -7.50 -4.33
N LYS A 100 0.83 -8.48 -4.95
CA LYS A 100 2.30 -8.55 -4.95
C LYS A 100 2.93 -7.32 -5.62
N THR A 101 2.49 -6.98 -6.84
CA THR A 101 3.02 -5.82 -7.59
C THR A 101 2.81 -4.51 -6.85
N LEU A 102 1.63 -4.28 -6.27
CA LEU A 102 1.35 -3.11 -5.42
C LEU A 102 2.24 -3.08 -4.18
N ALA A 103 2.38 -4.20 -3.48
CA ALA A 103 3.20 -4.28 -2.28
C ALA A 103 4.69 -3.99 -2.54
N VAL A 104 5.23 -4.52 -3.64
CA VAL A 104 6.58 -4.22 -4.10
C VAL A 104 6.73 -2.71 -4.35
N TYR A 105 5.86 -2.12 -5.17
CA TYR A 105 5.92 -0.70 -5.50
C TYR A 105 5.78 0.19 -4.25
N MET A 106 4.75 -0.06 -3.42
CA MET A 106 4.48 0.71 -2.21
C MET A 106 5.63 0.65 -1.20
N SER A 107 6.33 -0.47 -1.11
CA SER A 107 7.47 -0.62 -0.20
C SER A 107 8.66 0.29 -0.55
N ALA A 108 8.73 0.74 -1.81
CA ALA A 108 9.79 1.60 -2.31
C ALA A 108 9.37 3.08 -2.50
N LEU A 109 8.13 3.43 -2.16
CA LEU A 109 7.67 4.81 -2.15
C LEU A 109 8.45 5.63 -1.10
N GLN A 110 8.72 6.89 -1.43
CA GLN A 110 9.50 7.84 -0.62
C GLN A 110 8.75 9.14 -0.43
#